data_AF-A0A814UR61-F1
#
_entry.id   AF-A0A814UR61-F1
#
_cell.length_a   1.000
_cell.length_b   1.000
_cell.length_c   1.000
_cell.angle_alpha   90.00
_cell.angle_beta   90.00
_cell.angle_gamma   90.00
#
_symmetry.space_group_name_H-M   'P 1'
#
loop_
_entity.id
_entity.type
_entity.pdbx_description
1 polymer ?
#
loop_
_entity_poly.entity_id
_entity_poly.type
_entity_poly.pdbx_seq_one_letter_code
_entity_poly.pdbx_strand_id
1 'polypeptide(L)'
;MRFIAFILACVCANRYGPIGLGYSILAAFSFVPAVILLVVEYLHHHRLWFHYRPDTSSEEKPQYINEHKRFLPIAMTNDQQTSHWQNSRCDKGKDCLSRNLYHVIIYHSGNTRYPPEQTKDNQIVVGFHQTSHAAAYSIAKTQLKPSSNGWIGPGIYFATSLNHTEFKANQFGAYICAKVDLGKTKRITHPKDWSSGDQCDTVYYEHPHGADEFCVQNERQIRSWIIVIDQDPNVRFLQEKNNKPLPSGKYVEDRLEDIVYQGCWL
;
A
#
# COMPACT_ATOMS: atom_id res chain seq x y z
N MET A 1 13.86 26.63 -6.79
CA MET A 1 13.59 28.06 -7.09
C MET A 1 13.53 28.96 -5.84
N ARG A 2 12.80 28.61 -4.77
CA ARG A 2 12.66 29.47 -3.56
C ARG A 2 13.98 29.77 -2.81
N PHE A 3 14.91 28.81 -2.77
CA PHE A 3 16.25 29.00 -2.15
C PHE A 3 17.09 30.06 -2.89
N ILE A 4 17.04 30.06 -4.23
CA ILE A 4 17.75 31.04 -5.06
C ILE A 4 17.17 32.45 -4.85
N ALA A 5 15.84 32.56 -4.74
CA ALA A 5 15.16 33.83 -4.43
C ALA A 5 15.54 34.38 -3.05
N PHE A 6 15.71 33.51 -2.04
CA PHE A 6 16.18 33.90 -0.70
C PHE A 6 17.62 34.42 -0.74
N ILE A 7 18.54 33.71 -1.41
CA ILE A 7 19.94 34.17 -1.56
C ILE A 7 19.99 35.51 -2.30
N LEU A 8 19.23 35.67 -3.39
CA LEU A 8 19.17 36.93 -4.12
C LEU A 8 18.58 38.06 -3.26
N ALA A 9 17.55 37.80 -2.44
CA ALA A 9 17.00 38.80 -1.52
C ALA A 9 18.02 39.24 -0.45
N CYS A 10 18.77 38.30 0.14
CA CYS A 10 19.83 38.60 1.11
C CYS A 10 20.99 39.40 0.49
N VAL A 11 21.39 39.08 -0.75
CA VAL A 11 22.41 39.85 -1.49
C VAL A 11 21.89 41.26 -1.82
N CYS A 12 20.60 41.39 -2.14
CA CYS A 12 19.95 42.68 -2.39
C CYS A 12 19.79 43.52 -1.11
N ALA A 13 19.61 42.92 0.07
CA ALA A 13 19.52 43.67 1.33
C ALA A 13 20.77 44.50 1.62
N ASN A 14 21.95 43.95 1.34
CA ASN A 14 23.21 44.68 1.48
C ASN A 14 23.33 45.86 0.51
N ARG A 15 22.59 45.85 -0.61
CA ARG A 15 22.71 46.86 -1.65
C ARG A 15 21.63 47.95 -1.58
N TYR A 16 20.42 47.62 -1.13
CA TYR A 16 19.24 48.50 -1.20
C TYR A 16 18.76 49.02 0.16
N GLY A 17 19.52 48.81 1.24
CA GLY A 17 19.23 49.36 2.55
C GLY A 17 17.86 48.93 3.10
N PRO A 18 17.03 49.84 3.63
CA PRO A 18 15.77 49.49 4.30
C PRO A 18 14.78 48.70 3.44
N ILE A 19 14.73 49.00 2.13
CA ILE A 19 13.82 48.33 1.19
C ILE A 19 14.29 46.88 0.96
N GLY A 20 15.60 46.68 0.78
CA GLY A 20 16.19 45.36 0.63
C GLY A 20 16.04 44.49 1.90
N LEU A 21 16.08 45.13 3.07
CA LEU A 21 15.79 44.46 4.34
C LEU A 21 14.34 43.93 4.38
N GLY A 22 13.36 44.73 3.93
CA GLY A 22 11.95 44.30 3.85
C GLY A 22 11.74 43.06 2.98
N TYR A 23 12.39 42.98 1.81
CA TYR A 23 12.32 41.79 0.95
C TYR A 23 12.99 40.56 1.56
N SER A 24 14.12 40.72 2.26
CA SER A 24 14.77 39.61 2.97
C SER A 24 13.89 39.04 4.07
N ILE A 25 13.19 39.91 4.81
CA ILE A 25 12.24 39.49 5.86
C ILE A 25 11.11 38.66 5.22
N LEU A 26 10.46 39.17 4.16
CA LEU A 26 9.40 38.43 3.45
C LEU A 26 9.89 37.10 2.88
N ALA A 27 11.10 37.06 2.30
CA ALA A 27 11.69 35.83 1.80
C ALA A 27 11.92 34.82 2.93
N ALA A 28 12.41 35.25 4.09
CA ALA A 28 12.59 34.40 5.27
C ALA A 28 11.25 33.80 5.76
N PHE A 29 10.18 34.59 5.80
CA PHE A 29 8.84 34.10 6.18
C PHE A 29 8.30 33.03 5.23
N SER A 30 8.71 33.03 3.96
CA SER A 30 8.34 31.97 3.01
C SER A 30 9.27 30.76 3.07
N PHE A 31 10.55 30.97 3.39
CA PHE A 31 11.58 29.94 3.38
C PHE A 31 11.54 29.07 4.64
N VAL A 32 11.38 29.69 5.82
CA VAL A 32 11.37 28.97 7.10
C VAL A 32 10.26 27.90 7.15
N PRO A 33 8.98 28.18 6.79
CA PRO A 33 7.95 27.15 6.73
C PRO A 33 8.26 26.06 5.70
N ALA A 34 8.88 26.40 4.56
CA ALA A 34 9.24 25.41 3.55
C ALA A 34 10.34 24.46 4.05
N VAL A 35 11.33 24.98 4.77
CA VAL A 35 12.36 24.15 5.43
C VAL A 35 11.74 23.32 6.55
N ILE A 36 10.86 23.89 7.37
CA ILE A 36 10.14 23.14 8.41
C ILE A 36 9.32 22.01 7.79
N LEU A 37 8.58 22.25 6.70
CA LEU A 37 7.84 21.21 6.00
C LEU A 37 8.76 20.13 5.43
N LEU A 38 9.90 20.51 4.85
CA LEU A 38 10.89 19.55 4.34
C LEU A 38 11.51 18.73 5.48
N VAL A 39 11.78 19.34 6.63
CA VAL A 39 12.26 18.65 7.83
C VAL A 39 11.18 17.74 8.39
N VAL A 40 9.91 18.16 8.43
CA VAL A 40 8.79 17.33 8.87
C VAL A 40 8.58 16.16 7.92
N GLU A 41 8.65 16.37 6.61
CA GLU A 41 8.54 15.32 5.59
C GLU A 41 9.74 14.36 5.67
N TYR A 42 10.96 14.89 5.81
CA TYR A 42 12.16 14.09 6.02
C TYR A 42 12.06 13.29 7.32
N LEU A 43 11.66 13.92 8.42
CA LEU A 43 11.47 13.24 9.71
C LEU A 43 10.32 12.26 9.65
N HIS A 44 9.23 12.53 8.93
CA HIS A 44 8.13 11.60 8.76
C HIS A 44 8.58 10.40 7.93
N HIS A 45 9.25 10.62 6.80
CA HIS A 45 9.84 9.57 5.98
C HIS A 45 10.87 8.76 6.77
N HIS A 46 11.79 9.44 7.46
CA HIS A 46 12.77 8.82 8.34
C HIS A 46 12.08 8.09 9.50
N ARG A 47 11.01 8.62 10.10
CA ARG A 47 10.24 7.94 11.15
C ARG A 47 9.50 6.72 10.60
N LEU A 48 8.95 6.76 9.41
CA LEU A 48 8.40 5.57 8.75
C LEU A 48 9.50 4.55 8.47
N TRP A 49 10.71 5.00 8.10
CA TRP A 49 11.85 4.11 7.86
C TRP A 49 12.51 3.60 9.15
N PHE A 50 12.43 4.33 10.26
CA PHE A 50 13.15 4.05 11.51
C PHE A 50 12.25 3.63 12.68
N HIS A 51 10.97 3.96 12.69
CA HIS A 51 9.97 3.46 13.65
C HIS A 51 9.17 2.28 13.10
N TYR A 52 9.15 2.09 11.78
CA TYR A 52 8.95 0.73 11.27
C TYR A 52 10.26 -0.03 11.50
N ARG A 53 10.45 -0.51 12.75
CA ARG A 53 11.47 -1.51 13.12
C ARG A 53 10.82 -2.87 13.15
N PRO A 54 10.79 -3.56 12.03
CA PRO A 54 10.39 -4.93 12.00
C PRO A 54 11.52 -5.79 12.57
N ASP A 55 11.26 -6.21 13.80
CA ASP A 55 12.01 -7.17 14.58
C ASP A 55 13.43 -6.81 15.04
N THR A 56 13.58 -6.65 16.35
CA THR A 56 14.84 -6.59 17.08
C THR A 56 15.34 -7.99 17.50
N SER A 57 14.70 -9.07 17.05
CA SER A 57 15.11 -10.45 17.35
C SER A 57 16.18 -11.01 16.41
N SER A 58 16.33 -10.47 15.20
CA SER A 58 17.40 -10.88 14.27
C SER A 58 18.54 -9.86 14.29
N GLU A 59 19.73 -10.27 14.72
CA GLU A 59 20.95 -9.44 14.67
C GLU A 59 21.34 -9.04 13.23
N GLU A 60 20.72 -9.65 12.22
CA GLU A 60 20.96 -9.34 10.82
C GLU A 60 20.20 -8.10 10.35
N LYS A 61 20.97 -7.11 9.89
CA LYS A 61 20.43 -5.91 9.23
C LYS A 61 19.61 -6.33 7.99
N PRO A 62 18.39 -5.80 7.80
CA PRO A 62 17.62 -6.09 6.61
C PRO A 62 18.42 -5.73 5.34
N GLN A 63 18.53 -6.68 4.40
CA GLN A 63 19.09 -6.42 3.08
C GLN A 63 18.03 -5.75 2.19
N TYR A 64 18.40 -4.61 1.60
CA TYR A 64 17.52 -3.80 0.76
C TYR A 64 17.83 -4.07 -0.72
N ILE A 65 16.81 -4.49 -1.49
CA ILE A 65 16.90 -4.65 -2.94
C ILE A 65 16.34 -3.38 -3.59
N ASN A 66 17.11 -2.73 -4.47
CA ASN A 66 16.84 -1.40 -5.04
C ASN A 66 15.57 -1.30 -5.91
N GLU A 67 15.01 -2.43 -6.35
CA GLU A 67 13.94 -2.48 -7.35
C GLU A 67 12.53 -2.24 -6.77
N HIS A 68 12.40 -2.21 -5.44
CA HIS A 68 11.12 -2.05 -4.76
C HIS A 68 11.13 -0.78 -3.88
N LYS A 69 10.25 0.17 -4.17
CA LYS A 69 9.97 1.29 -3.26
C LYS A 69 8.93 0.81 -2.24
N ARG A 70 9.42 0.28 -1.12
CA ARG A 70 8.67 -0.72 -0.36
C ARG A 70 7.51 -0.18 0.45
N PHE A 71 7.55 1.06 0.95
CA PHE A 71 6.57 1.52 1.93
C PHE A 71 5.94 2.87 1.57
N LEU A 72 4.62 2.95 1.70
CA LEU A 72 3.84 4.18 1.69
C LEU A 72 3.05 4.29 3.02
N PRO A 73 2.93 5.49 3.61
CA PRO A 73 2.08 5.69 4.78
C PRO A 73 0.60 5.69 4.38
N ILE A 74 -0.29 5.11 5.21
CA ILE A 74 -1.74 5.15 4.96
C ILE A 74 -2.29 6.59 4.85
N ALA A 75 -1.70 7.55 5.56
CA ALA A 75 -2.09 8.96 5.50
C ALA A 75 -1.96 9.59 4.10
N MET A 76 -1.21 8.96 3.20
CA MET A 76 -1.07 9.40 1.81
C MET A 76 -2.10 8.78 0.87
N THR A 77 -2.92 7.83 1.33
CA THR A 77 -3.88 7.11 0.49
C THR A 77 -5.24 7.78 0.49
N ASN A 78 -6.05 7.42 -0.50
CA ASN A 78 -7.36 8.04 -0.71
C ASN A 78 -8.32 7.85 0.47
N ASP A 79 -8.13 6.77 1.23
CA ASP A 79 -8.99 6.41 2.37
C ASP A 79 -9.00 7.49 3.46
N GLN A 80 -7.90 8.25 3.58
CA GLN A 80 -7.75 9.33 4.54
C GLN A 80 -7.89 10.74 3.91
N GLN A 81 -8.08 10.81 2.58
CA GLN A 81 -8.21 12.10 1.88
C GLN A 81 -9.67 12.55 1.81
N THR A 82 -9.92 13.82 2.14
CA THR A 82 -11.24 14.44 2.04
C THR A 82 -11.73 14.43 0.59
N SER A 83 -13.06 14.36 0.40
CA SER A 83 -13.75 14.25 -0.90
C SER A 83 -13.35 15.28 -1.96
N HIS A 84 -12.69 16.36 -1.54
CA HIS A 84 -12.23 17.46 -2.38
C HIS A 84 -10.99 17.12 -3.24
N TRP A 85 -10.13 16.20 -2.79
CA TRP A 85 -8.90 15.81 -3.51
C TRP A 85 -9.08 14.61 -4.46
N GLN A 86 -10.18 13.87 -4.28
CA GLN A 86 -10.52 12.63 -4.98
C GLN A 86 -10.60 12.75 -6.50
N ASN A 87 -10.74 13.97 -7.04
CA ASN A 87 -11.29 14.18 -8.39
C ASN A 87 -10.45 15.03 -9.33
N SER A 88 -9.28 15.52 -8.92
CA SER A 88 -8.54 16.49 -9.74
C SER A 88 -7.72 15.86 -10.88
N ARG A 89 -7.49 14.54 -10.87
CA ARG A 89 -6.63 13.86 -11.87
C ARG A 89 -7.27 12.68 -12.61
N CYS A 90 -8.40 12.18 -12.14
CA CYS A 90 -9.15 11.12 -12.82
C CYS A 90 -10.54 11.67 -13.13
N ASP A 91 -10.88 11.76 -14.42
CA ASP A 91 -12.21 12.21 -14.84
C ASP A 91 -13.28 11.36 -14.15
N LYS A 92 -14.13 11.98 -13.33
CA LYS A 92 -15.29 11.32 -12.75
C LYS A 92 -16.07 10.61 -13.86
N GLY A 93 -16.25 9.29 -13.72
CA GLY A 93 -17.04 8.48 -14.65
C GLY A 93 -16.28 7.86 -15.82
N LYS A 94 -14.95 8.00 -15.91
CA LYS A 94 -14.13 7.21 -16.84
C LYS A 94 -13.23 6.24 -16.08
N ASP A 95 -13.00 5.06 -16.65
CA ASP A 95 -12.02 4.11 -16.14
C ASP A 95 -10.63 4.76 -16.11
N CYS A 96 -9.99 4.80 -14.95
CA CYS A 96 -8.63 5.31 -14.85
C CYS A 96 -7.66 4.37 -15.58
N LEU A 97 -6.99 4.89 -16.60
CA LEU A 97 -6.03 4.14 -17.41
C LEU A 97 -4.66 3.99 -16.72
N SER A 98 -4.39 4.79 -15.68
CA SER A 98 -3.11 4.75 -14.98
C SER A 98 -3.01 3.48 -14.13
N ARG A 99 -2.10 2.59 -14.54
CA ARG A 99 -1.71 1.41 -13.74
C ARG A 99 -0.54 1.71 -12.80
N ASN A 100 -0.14 2.96 -12.64
CA ASN A 100 0.93 3.32 -11.71
C ASN A 100 0.49 3.06 -10.28
N LEU A 101 1.25 2.26 -9.51
CA LEU A 101 0.85 1.84 -8.17
C LEU A 101 0.70 3.01 -7.19
N TYR A 102 1.57 4.03 -7.26
CA TYR A 102 1.40 5.24 -6.44
C TYR A 102 0.11 5.97 -6.79
N HIS A 103 -0.20 6.08 -8.08
CA HIS A 103 -1.44 6.71 -8.51
C HIS A 103 -2.65 5.92 -7.99
N VAL A 104 -2.65 4.60 -8.16
CA VAL A 104 -3.75 3.74 -7.70
C VAL A 104 -3.92 3.82 -6.20
N ILE A 105 -2.84 3.79 -5.42
CA ILE A 105 -2.91 3.88 -3.97
C ILE A 105 -3.35 5.28 -3.49
N ILE A 106 -2.83 6.35 -4.09
CA ILE A 106 -3.13 7.73 -3.66
C ILE A 106 -4.55 8.13 -4.04
N TYR A 107 -5.05 7.71 -5.21
CA TYR A 107 -6.33 8.19 -5.75
C TYR A 107 -7.43 7.14 -5.80
N HIS A 108 -7.10 5.85 -5.68
CA HIS A 108 -8.04 4.75 -5.90
C HIS A 108 -7.99 3.63 -4.86
N SER A 109 -7.35 3.84 -3.71
CA SER A 109 -7.31 2.87 -2.61
C SER A 109 -8.66 2.67 -1.89
N GLY A 110 -9.78 3.08 -2.47
CA GLY A 110 -11.12 2.90 -1.90
C GLY A 110 -11.91 1.81 -2.65
N ASN A 111 -13.20 2.06 -2.86
CA ASN A 111 -14.13 1.14 -3.53
C ASN A 111 -13.93 0.96 -5.06
N THR A 112 -12.83 1.49 -5.63
CA THR A 112 -12.60 1.36 -7.07
C THR A 112 -12.10 -0.05 -7.40
N ARG A 113 -12.75 -0.74 -8.35
CA ARG A 113 -12.35 -2.09 -8.78
C ARG A 113 -11.23 -2.03 -9.82
N TYR A 114 -10.26 -2.92 -9.63
CA TYR A 114 -9.13 -3.22 -10.49
C TYR A 114 -8.85 -4.71 -10.44
N PRO A 115 -8.80 -5.43 -11.57
CA PRO A 115 -9.13 -5.02 -12.93
C PRO A 115 -10.63 -4.76 -13.18
N PRO A 116 -10.97 -4.12 -14.33
CA PRO A 116 -12.36 -4.00 -14.78
C PRO A 116 -13.01 -5.37 -15.03
N GLU A 117 -14.35 -5.41 -15.09
CA GLU A 117 -15.20 -6.63 -15.13
C GLU A 117 -14.77 -7.70 -16.15
N GLN A 118 -14.11 -7.32 -17.24
CA GLN A 118 -13.57 -8.25 -18.23
C GLN A 118 -12.04 -8.27 -18.22
N THR A 119 -11.47 -9.29 -17.58
CA THR A 119 -10.05 -9.59 -17.65
C THR A 119 -9.73 -10.42 -18.89
N LYS A 120 -8.60 -10.11 -19.54
CA LYS A 120 -8.08 -10.85 -20.69
C LYS A 120 -6.81 -11.58 -20.31
N ASP A 121 -6.49 -12.64 -21.05
CA ASP A 121 -5.20 -13.32 -20.91
C ASP A 121 -4.03 -12.37 -21.15
N ASN A 122 -2.96 -12.57 -20.38
CA ASN A 122 -1.73 -11.76 -20.39
C ASN A 122 -1.94 -10.28 -20.06
N GLN A 123 -3.08 -9.94 -19.44
CA GLN A 123 -3.34 -8.59 -18.99
C GLN A 123 -2.55 -8.30 -17.71
N ILE A 124 -1.90 -7.14 -17.68
CA ILE A 124 -1.34 -6.61 -16.44
C ILE A 124 -2.42 -5.83 -15.70
N VAL A 125 -2.72 -6.26 -14.49
CA VAL A 125 -3.75 -5.69 -13.63
C VAL A 125 -3.12 -5.17 -12.33
N VAL A 126 -3.92 -4.44 -11.57
CA VAL A 126 -3.54 -4.05 -10.21
C VAL A 126 -4.41 -4.84 -9.24
N GLY A 127 -3.77 -5.44 -8.24
CA GLY A 127 -4.43 -6.20 -7.18
C GLY A 127 -4.06 -5.69 -5.80
N PHE A 128 -4.92 -5.96 -4.83
CA PHE A 128 -4.72 -5.61 -3.43
C PHE A 128 -4.66 -6.86 -2.56
N HIS A 129 -3.68 -6.95 -1.68
CA HIS A 129 -3.52 -8.06 -0.74
C HIS A 129 -3.35 -7.51 0.68
N GLN A 130 -4.29 -7.79 1.56
CA GLN A 130 -4.21 -7.35 2.95
C GLN A 130 -3.53 -8.40 3.82
N THR A 131 -2.69 -7.93 4.74
CA THR A 131 -1.83 -8.78 5.55
C THR A 131 -1.46 -8.09 6.87
N SER A 132 -0.73 -8.78 7.75
CA SER A 132 -0.22 -8.18 8.99
C SER A 132 1.05 -7.37 8.76
N HIS A 133 1.43 -6.51 9.72
CA HIS A 133 2.72 -5.80 9.65
C HIS A 133 3.89 -6.77 9.56
N ALA A 134 3.86 -7.86 10.33
CA ALA A 134 4.93 -8.86 10.36
C ALA A 134 5.08 -9.59 9.00
N ALA A 135 3.96 -9.99 8.41
CA ALA A 135 3.94 -10.63 7.10
C ALA A 135 4.36 -9.65 5.99
N ALA A 136 3.86 -8.41 6.01
CA ALA A 136 4.30 -7.35 5.09
C ALA A 136 5.82 -7.13 5.15
N TYR A 137 6.42 -7.18 6.34
CA TYR A 137 7.87 -7.11 6.45
C TYR A 137 8.59 -8.33 5.88
N SER A 138 8.11 -9.55 6.18
CA SER A 138 8.68 -10.78 5.63
C SER A 138 8.65 -10.76 4.10
N ILE A 139 7.54 -10.33 3.53
CA ILE A 139 7.36 -10.09 2.09
C ILE A 139 8.32 -9.01 1.59
N ALA A 140 8.50 -7.93 2.36
CA ALA A 140 9.42 -6.86 1.99
C ALA A 140 10.87 -7.36 1.90
N LYS A 141 11.29 -8.26 2.78
CA LYS A 141 12.63 -8.87 2.79
C LYS A 141 12.80 -9.92 1.71
N THR A 142 11.77 -10.72 1.50
CA THR A 142 11.78 -11.85 0.56
C THR A 142 11.05 -11.43 -0.70
N GLN A 143 9.86 -11.98 -0.95
CA GLN A 143 8.86 -11.58 -1.93
C GLN A 143 7.50 -12.14 -1.48
N LEU A 144 6.42 -11.86 -2.21
CA LEU A 144 5.17 -12.61 -2.01
C LEU A 144 5.39 -14.05 -2.47
N LYS A 145 5.01 -15.01 -1.62
CA LYS A 145 5.13 -16.44 -1.91
C LYS A 145 3.74 -17.06 -2.02
N PRO A 146 3.57 -18.04 -2.94
CA PRO A 146 2.31 -18.74 -3.11
C PRO A 146 2.03 -19.65 -1.91
N SER A 147 0.87 -19.49 -1.29
CA SER A 147 0.43 -20.38 -0.23
C SER A 147 0.14 -21.78 -0.77
N SER A 148 0.42 -22.80 0.04
CA SER A 148 0.07 -24.19 -0.27
C SER A 148 -1.44 -24.49 -0.23
N ASN A 149 -2.22 -23.61 0.41
CA ASN A 149 -3.66 -23.74 0.60
C ASN A 149 -4.39 -22.45 0.25
N GLY A 150 -5.67 -22.55 -0.11
CA GLY A 150 -6.53 -21.39 -0.32
C GLY A 150 -7.91 -21.78 -0.88
N TRP A 151 -8.84 -20.83 -0.83
CA TRP A 151 -10.24 -21.04 -1.21
C TRP A 151 -10.42 -21.47 -2.68
N ILE A 152 -9.62 -20.91 -3.58
CA ILE A 152 -9.60 -21.23 -5.02
C ILE A 152 -8.26 -21.86 -5.44
N GLY A 153 -7.62 -22.59 -4.51
CA GLY A 153 -6.37 -23.30 -4.72
C GLY A 153 -5.13 -22.67 -4.07
N PRO A 154 -3.96 -23.32 -4.15
CA PRO A 154 -2.69 -22.72 -3.77
C PRO A 154 -2.39 -21.50 -4.65
N GLY A 155 -1.61 -20.55 -4.12
CA GLY A 155 -1.17 -19.38 -4.88
C GLY A 155 -1.16 -18.09 -4.06
N ILE A 156 -1.04 -16.96 -4.76
CA ILE A 156 -0.98 -15.62 -4.18
C ILE A 156 -2.28 -14.89 -4.51
N TYR A 157 -3.01 -14.52 -3.46
CA TYR A 157 -4.36 -13.98 -3.56
C TYR A 157 -4.37 -12.46 -3.61
N PHE A 158 -5.14 -11.92 -4.54
CA PHE A 158 -5.39 -10.49 -4.65
C PHE A 158 -6.89 -10.23 -4.78
N ALA A 159 -7.39 -9.25 -4.04
CA ALA A 159 -8.71 -8.69 -4.27
C ALA A 159 -8.65 -7.59 -5.33
N THR A 160 -9.80 -7.32 -5.93
CA THR A 160 -9.93 -6.30 -6.96
C THR A 160 -10.03 -4.87 -6.42
N SER A 161 -10.30 -4.69 -5.14
CA SER A 161 -10.31 -3.37 -4.50
C SER A 161 -9.80 -3.51 -3.07
N LEU A 162 -9.39 -2.40 -2.46
CA LEU A 162 -8.96 -2.42 -1.08
C LEU A 162 -10.13 -2.78 -0.14
N ASN A 163 -11.32 -2.22 -0.36
CA ASN A 163 -12.49 -2.59 0.44
C ASN A 163 -12.82 -4.08 0.37
N HIS A 164 -12.58 -4.73 -0.78
CA HIS A 164 -12.80 -6.17 -0.91
C HIS A 164 -11.77 -7.00 -0.14
N THR A 165 -10.58 -6.47 0.15
CA THR A 165 -9.64 -7.19 1.02
C THR A 165 -10.17 -7.27 2.45
N GLU A 166 -10.82 -6.22 2.96
CA GLU A 166 -11.28 -6.17 4.36
C GLU A 166 -12.32 -7.25 4.69
N PHE A 167 -13.19 -7.59 3.73
CA PHE A 167 -14.18 -8.65 3.92
C PHE A 167 -13.58 -10.06 3.96
N LYS A 168 -12.34 -10.22 3.49
CA LYS A 168 -11.70 -11.52 3.24
C LYS A 168 -10.44 -11.73 4.06
N ALA A 169 -9.87 -10.65 4.60
CA ALA A 169 -8.63 -10.69 5.32
C ALA A 169 -8.84 -11.25 6.73
N ASN A 170 -8.00 -12.20 7.09
CA ASN A 170 -7.86 -12.68 8.46
C ASN A 170 -6.74 -11.96 9.21
N GLN A 171 -6.06 -11.03 8.55
CA GLN A 171 -4.91 -10.27 9.05
C GLN A 171 -5.06 -8.80 8.68
N PHE A 172 -4.63 -7.91 9.57
CA PHE A 172 -4.81 -6.46 9.43
C PHE A 172 -3.51 -5.72 9.78
N GLY A 173 -3.38 -4.50 9.27
CA GLY A 173 -2.26 -3.61 9.57
C GLY A 173 -1.35 -3.27 8.39
N ALA A 174 -1.42 -4.03 7.31
CA ALA A 174 -0.79 -3.64 6.06
C ALA A 174 -1.62 -4.10 4.86
N TYR A 175 -1.45 -3.40 3.75
CA TYR A 175 -1.91 -3.88 2.45
C TYR A 175 -0.85 -3.69 1.39
N ILE A 176 -0.83 -4.62 0.44
CA ILE A 176 0.09 -4.66 -0.67
C ILE A 176 -0.72 -4.34 -1.91
N CYS A 177 -0.32 -3.29 -2.63
CA CYS A 177 -0.83 -2.99 -3.96
C CYS A 177 0.19 -3.47 -4.98
N ALA A 178 -0.20 -4.41 -5.85
CA ALA A 178 0.71 -5.07 -6.78
C ALA A 178 0.26 -4.94 -8.23
N LYS A 179 1.22 -4.80 -9.15
CA LYS A 179 1.01 -5.06 -10.58
C LYS A 179 1.20 -6.54 -10.82
N VAL A 180 0.16 -7.17 -11.35
CA VAL A 180 0.12 -8.61 -11.54
C VAL A 180 -0.15 -8.92 -13.00
N ASP A 181 0.68 -9.77 -13.59
CA ASP A 181 0.48 -10.33 -14.91
C ASP A 181 -0.41 -11.57 -14.80
N LEU A 182 -1.62 -11.49 -15.34
CA LEU A 182 -2.58 -12.56 -15.21
C LEU A 182 -2.19 -13.83 -16.01
N GLY A 183 -1.31 -13.71 -17.01
CA GLY A 183 -1.01 -14.84 -17.89
C GLY A 183 -2.29 -15.48 -18.45
N LYS A 184 -2.32 -16.81 -18.56
CA LYS A 184 -3.53 -17.54 -18.93
C LYS A 184 -4.50 -17.59 -17.74
N THR A 185 -5.69 -17.03 -17.90
CA THR A 185 -6.67 -16.88 -16.82
C THR A 185 -7.83 -17.87 -16.96
N LYS A 186 -8.13 -18.61 -15.90
CA LYS A 186 -9.36 -19.38 -15.78
C LYS A 186 -10.35 -18.63 -14.90
N ARG A 187 -11.49 -18.23 -15.47
CA ARG A 187 -12.60 -17.62 -14.73
C ARG A 187 -13.51 -18.68 -14.15
N ILE A 188 -13.88 -18.51 -12.88
CA ILE A 188 -14.78 -19.40 -12.15
C ILE A 188 -15.81 -18.59 -11.37
N THR A 189 -17.01 -19.14 -11.24
CA THR A 189 -18.10 -18.60 -10.40
C THR A 189 -18.30 -19.41 -9.13
N HIS A 190 -17.73 -20.63 -9.08
CA HIS A 190 -17.74 -21.48 -7.90
C HIS A 190 -16.36 -22.13 -7.73
N PRO A 191 -15.80 -22.22 -6.50
CA PRO A 191 -14.45 -22.77 -6.26
C PRO A 191 -14.24 -24.19 -6.79
N LYS A 192 -15.31 -24.99 -6.82
CA LYS A 192 -15.30 -26.37 -7.37
C LYS A 192 -15.05 -26.43 -8.88
N ASP A 193 -15.20 -25.30 -9.58
CA ASP A 193 -14.96 -25.23 -11.02
C ASP A 193 -13.46 -25.17 -11.35
N TRP A 194 -12.62 -24.97 -10.33
CA TRP A 194 -11.17 -25.03 -10.44
C TRP A 194 -10.63 -26.37 -9.94
N SER A 195 -9.66 -26.91 -10.68
CA SER A 195 -8.91 -28.10 -10.35
C SER A 195 -7.43 -27.85 -10.58
N SER A 196 -6.56 -28.48 -9.78
CA SER A 196 -5.10 -28.36 -9.92
C SER A 196 -4.55 -28.84 -11.27
N GLY A 197 -5.34 -29.58 -12.05
CA GLY A 197 -5.00 -29.99 -13.42
C GLY A 197 -5.26 -28.92 -14.49
N ASP A 198 -5.93 -27.82 -14.14
CA ASP A 198 -6.19 -26.72 -15.07
C ASP A 198 -4.89 -25.96 -15.34
N GLN A 199 -4.34 -26.13 -16.54
CA GLN A 199 -3.14 -25.41 -17.00
C GLN A 199 -3.46 -23.92 -17.22
N CYS A 200 -3.47 -23.14 -16.13
CA CYS A 200 -3.64 -21.70 -16.11
C CYS A 200 -2.66 -21.07 -15.12
N ASP A 201 -2.28 -19.82 -15.37
CA ASP A 201 -1.37 -19.06 -14.51
C ASP A 201 -2.15 -18.32 -13.41
N THR A 202 -3.42 -17.98 -13.69
CA THR A 202 -4.31 -17.30 -12.74
C THR A 202 -5.69 -17.92 -12.70
N VAL A 203 -6.23 -18.08 -11.50
CA VAL A 203 -7.65 -18.36 -11.25
C VAL A 203 -8.34 -17.05 -10.88
N TYR A 204 -9.34 -16.64 -11.65
CA TYR A 204 -10.15 -15.45 -11.35
C TYR A 204 -11.52 -15.89 -10.85
N TYR A 205 -11.85 -15.51 -9.62
CA TYR A 205 -13.12 -15.86 -8.98
C TYR A 205 -14.06 -14.67 -8.95
N GLU A 206 -15.16 -14.81 -9.69
CA GLU A 206 -16.28 -13.86 -9.72
C GLU A 206 -17.14 -14.08 -8.49
N HIS A 207 -17.03 -13.16 -7.53
CA HIS A 207 -17.76 -13.30 -6.28
C HIS A 207 -19.22 -12.88 -6.49
N PRO A 208 -20.23 -13.61 -5.97
CA PRO A 208 -21.65 -13.27 -6.16
C PRO A 208 -22.03 -11.85 -5.70
N HIS A 209 -21.28 -11.30 -4.75
CA HIS A 209 -21.46 -9.95 -4.21
C HIS A 209 -20.47 -8.92 -4.80
N GLY A 210 -19.77 -9.28 -5.90
CA GLY A 210 -18.84 -8.42 -6.62
C GLY A 210 -17.52 -8.14 -5.92
N ALA A 211 -17.23 -8.86 -4.82
CA ALA A 211 -15.94 -8.87 -4.15
C ALA A 211 -14.96 -9.82 -4.87
N ASP A 212 -14.70 -9.60 -6.15
CA ASP A 212 -13.89 -10.51 -6.96
C ASP A 212 -12.47 -10.65 -6.43
N GLU A 213 -11.87 -11.81 -6.65
CA GLU A 213 -10.47 -12.09 -6.33
C GLU A 213 -9.80 -12.86 -7.46
N PHE A 214 -8.48 -12.82 -7.47
CA PHE A 214 -7.68 -13.64 -8.35
C PHE A 214 -6.49 -14.22 -7.60
N CYS A 215 -6.20 -15.48 -7.90
CA CYS A 215 -5.13 -16.25 -7.31
C CYS A 215 -4.11 -16.58 -8.40
N VAL A 216 -2.89 -16.05 -8.26
CA VAL A 216 -1.79 -16.32 -9.19
C VAL A 216 -0.90 -17.45 -8.67
N GLN A 217 -0.50 -18.34 -9.56
CA GLN A 217 0.22 -19.56 -9.17
C GLN A 217 1.72 -19.31 -9.00
N ASN A 218 2.27 -18.24 -9.59
CA ASN A 218 3.70 -17.99 -9.61
C ASN A 218 4.04 -16.56 -9.16
N GLU A 219 4.98 -16.43 -8.21
CA GLU A 219 5.50 -15.14 -7.73
C GLU A 219 6.06 -14.25 -8.86
N ARG A 220 6.57 -14.83 -9.96
CA ARG A 220 7.09 -14.09 -11.12
C ARG A 220 6.03 -13.30 -11.87
N GLN A 221 4.75 -13.61 -11.67
CA GLN A 221 3.63 -12.84 -12.20
C GLN A 221 3.51 -11.48 -11.51
N ILE A 222 4.12 -11.30 -10.35
CA ILE A 222 4.11 -10.05 -9.60
C ILE A 222 5.24 -9.17 -10.12
N ARG A 223 4.87 -8.21 -10.98
CA ARG A 223 5.83 -7.33 -11.69
C ARG A 223 6.43 -6.25 -10.79
N SER A 224 5.63 -5.75 -9.85
CA SER A 224 6.04 -4.72 -8.88
C SER A 224 4.98 -4.61 -7.80
N TRP A 225 5.34 -4.16 -6.60
CA TRP A 225 4.39 -3.93 -5.52
C TRP A 225 4.83 -2.77 -4.61
N ILE A 226 3.86 -2.20 -3.89
CA ILE A 226 4.05 -1.21 -2.82
C ILE A 226 3.31 -1.72 -1.59
N ILE A 227 3.97 -1.72 -0.42
CA ILE A 227 3.31 -1.96 0.86
C ILE A 227 2.82 -0.61 1.39
N VAL A 228 1.58 -0.59 1.85
CA VAL A 228 1.03 0.50 2.64
C VAL A 228 0.88 0.02 4.07
N ILE A 229 1.49 0.77 4.99
CA ILE A 229 1.39 0.49 6.43
C ILE A 229 0.24 1.29 6.99
N ASP A 230 -0.74 0.58 7.53
CA ASP A 230 -1.77 1.16 8.36
C ASP A 230 -1.23 1.33 9.78
N GLN A 231 -1.22 2.56 10.28
CA GLN A 231 -0.73 2.84 11.63
C GLN A 231 -1.77 2.60 12.71
N ASP A 232 -3.04 2.45 12.34
CA ASP A 232 -4.14 2.16 13.25
C ASP A 232 -4.95 1.01 12.65
N PRO A 233 -4.49 -0.26 12.78
CA PRO A 233 -4.98 -1.42 12.02
C PRO A 233 -6.49 -1.67 12.20
N ASN A 234 -7.34 -0.91 11.50
CA ASN A 234 -8.81 -0.86 11.56
C ASN A 234 -9.43 -1.49 12.83
N VAL A 235 -8.90 -1.14 14.00
CA VAL A 235 -9.15 -1.92 15.24
C VAL A 235 -10.56 -1.68 15.74
N ARG A 236 -11.12 -0.50 15.42
CA ARG A 236 -12.48 -0.07 15.75
C ARG A 236 -13.56 -0.91 15.08
N PHE A 237 -13.38 -1.30 13.81
CA PHE A 237 -14.41 -2.05 13.08
C PHE A 237 -14.49 -3.53 13.51
N LEU A 238 -13.38 -4.11 13.95
CA LEU A 238 -13.32 -5.49 14.43
C LEU A 238 -13.89 -5.63 15.85
N GLN A 239 -13.75 -4.59 16.67
CA GLN A 239 -14.27 -4.54 18.03
C GLN A 239 -15.81 -4.61 18.05
N GLU A 240 -16.47 -3.88 17.13
CA GLU A 240 -17.94 -3.84 17.06
C GLU A 240 -18.55 -5.11 16.46
N LYS A 241 -17.87 -5.76 15.49
CA LYS A 241 -18.47 -6.86 14.73
C LYS A 241 -18.23 -8.24 15.33
N ASN A 242 -17.09 -8.46 15.99
CA ASN A 242 -16.64 -9.81 16.35
C ASN A 242 -16.48 -10.06 17.86
N ASN A 243 -16.71 -9.06 18.72
CA ASN A 243 -16.57 -9.19 20.18
C ASN A 243 -15.20 -9.79 20.61
N LYS A 244 -14.17 -9.60 19.77
CA LYS A 244 -12.81 -10.06 20.04
C LYS A 244 -12.06 -8.97 20.81
N PRO A 245 -11.23 -9.33 21.79
CA PRO A 245 -10.41 -8.36 22.50
C PRO A 245 -9.50 -7.63 21.52
N LEU A 246 -9.34 -6.33 21.73
CA LEU A 246 -8.40 -5.51 20.99
C LEU A 246 -6.98 -6.08 21.17
N PRO A 247 -6.12 -6.05 20.14
CA PRO A 247 -4.69 -6.01 20.36
C PRO A 247 -4.40 -4.90 21.38
N SER A 248 -3.53 -5.15 22.34
CA SER A 248 -3.22 -4.30 23.49
C SER A 248 -2.78 -2.87 23.13
N GLY A 249 -2.55 -2.60 21.83
CA GLY A 249 -2.00 -1.34 21.34
C GLY A 249 -0.52 -1.20 21.64
N LYS A 250 0.07 -2.22 22.28
CA LYS A 250 1.51 -2.34 22.50
C LYS A 250 2.05 -3.31 21.47
N TYR A 251 2.56 -2.74 20.38
CA TYR A 251 3.19 -3.39 19.22
C TYR A 251 4.20 -4.52 19.53
N VAL A 252 4.78 -4.53 20.73
CA VAL A 252 5.75 -5.55 21.18
C VAL A 252 5.06 -6.71 21.91
N GLU A 253 3.98 -6.45 22.65
CA GLU A 253 3.24 -7.44 23.44
C GLU A 253 2.26 -8.22 22.56
N ASP A 254 1.60 -7.57 21.59
CA ASP A 254 0.72 -8.23 20.60
C ASP A 254 1.48 -9.23 19.71
N ARG A 255 2.80 -9.05 19.60
CA ARG A 255 3.70 -9.95 18.89
C ARG A 255 3.90 -11.30 19.59
N LEU A 256 3.69 -11.37 20.91
CA LEU A 256 3.86 -12.61 21.68
C LEU A 256 2.63 -13.52 21.61
N GLU A 257 1.45 -12.97 21.28
CA GLU A 257 0.23 -13.76 21.06
C GLU A 257 0.14 -14.30 19.61
N ASP A 258 0.77 -13.62 18.64
CA ASP A 258 0.89 -14.10 17.25
C ASP A 258 1.85 -15.30 17.08
N ILE A 259 2.51 -15.76 18.15
CA ILE A 259 3.42 -16.93 18.13
C ILE A 259 2.64 -18.26 17.99
N VAL A 260 1.30 -18.26 18.08
CA VAL A 260 0.49 -19.48 17.92
C VAL A 260 -0.70 -19.26 16.98
N TYR A 261 -0.48 -18.71 15.79
CA TYR A 261 -1.40 -18.95 14.67
C TYR A 261 -0.76 -19.90 13.65
N GLN A 262 -0.89 -21.21 13.92
CA GLN A 262 -0.55 -22.33 13.02
C GLN A 262 -1.38 -22.36 11.70
N GLY A 263 -1.98 -21.25 11.27
CA GLY A 263 -2.90 -21.19 10.12
C GLY A 263 -2.40 -20.41 8.91
N CYS A 264 -1.28 -19.69 9.00
CA CYS A 264 -0.69 -18.94 7.89
C CYS A 264 0.75 -19.38 7.67
N TRP A 265 0.90 -20.55 7.07
CA TRP A 265 2.16 -20.91 6.43
C TRP A 265 2.13 -20.40 4.99
N LEU A 266 3.27 -19.81 4.64
CA LEU A 266 3.69 -19.35 3.31
C LEU A 266 3.33 -20.31 2.18
#